data_AF-A0A7C3NSC5-F1
#
_entry.id   AF-A0A7C3NSC5-F1
#
_cell.length_a   1.000
_cell.length_b   1.000
_cell.length_c   1.000
_cell.angle_alpha   90.00
_cell.angle_beta   90.00
_cell.angle_gamma   90.00
#
_symmetry.space_group_name_H-M   'P 1'
#
loop_
_entity.id
_entity.type
_entity.pdbx_description
1 polymer ?
#
loop_
_entity_poly.entity_id
_entity_poly.type
_entity_poly.pdbx_seq_one_letter_code
_entity_poly.pdbx_strand_id
1 'polypeptide(L)' 'MLLINNETVERILDIKGCMEALEIGYRDLIEERAAYRGRYDLFVPNDDPKLMYRWGTMEGASRSFETFAIRMKS' A
#
# COMPACT_ATOMS: atom_id res chain seq x y z
N MET A 1 -9.25 10.55 8.01
CA MET A 1 -8.43 9.93 6.94
C MET A 1 -7.13 10.70 6.86
N LEU A 2 -5.99 10.05 7.08
CA LEU A 2 -4.66 10.66 7.00
C LEU A 2 -4.10 10.43 5.59
N LEU A 3 -3.65 11.50 4.92
CA LEU A 3 -2.95 11.40 3.64
C LEU A 3 -1.45 11.56 3.89
N ILE A 4 -0.67 10.54 3.52
CA ILE A 4 0.79 10.53 3.62
C ILE A 4 1.35 10.62 2.20
N ASN A 5 2.02 11.73 1.88
CA ASN A 5 2.64 11.95 0.58
C ASN A 5 4.11 11.49 0.56
N ASN A 6 4.74 11.48 -0.62
CA ASN A 6 6.12 11.02 -0.79
C ASN A 6 7.12 11.78 0.09
N GLU A 7 7.01 13.12 0.17
CA GLU A 7 7.90 13.92 1.02
C GLU A 7 7.79 13.54 2.51
N THR A 8 6.60 13.16 2.96
CA THR A 8 6.41 12.70 4.34
C THR A 8 6.99 11.30 4.52
N VAL A 9 6.74 10.38 3.59
CA VAL A 9 7.34 9.03 3.59
C VAL A 9 8.86 9.13 3.67
N GLU A 10 9.49 9.99 2.86
CA GLU A 10 10.95 10.18 2.86
C GLU A 10 11.51 10.62 4.23
N ARG A 11 10.72 11.31 5.05
CA ARG A 11 11.14 11.77 6.38
C ARG A 11 10.91 10.75 7.49
N ILE A 12 9.94 9.85 7.33
CA ILE A 12 9.46 8.99 8.43
C ILE A 12 9.68 7.50 8.19
N LEU A 13 9.96 7.09 6.95
CA LEU A 13 10.09 5.69 6.60
C LEU A 13 11.54 5.22 6.76
N ASP A 14 11.76 4.30 7.69
CA ASP A 14 13.02 3.58 7.82
C ASP A 14 12.83 2.07 7.60
N ILE A 15 13.91 1.40 7.19
CA ILE A 15 13.84 -0.03 6.83
C ILE A 15 13.52 -0.92 8.03
N LYS A 16 13.96 -0.55 9.23
CA LYS A 16 13.73 -1.36 10.43
C LYS A 16 12.24 -1.34 10.78
N GLY A 17 11.64 -0.15 10.83
CA GLY A 17 10.19 0.00 11.03
C GLY A 17 9.37 -0.73 9.96
N CYS A 18 9.81 -0.71 8.69
CA CYS A 18 9.16 -1.48 7.63
C CYS A 18 9.18 -2.99 7.91
N MET A 19 10.33 -3.53 8.30
CA MET A 19 10.47 -4.97 8.56
C MET A 19 9.64 -5.41 9.76
N GLU A 20 9.66 -4.64 10.85
CA GLU A 20 8.83 -4.89 12.03
C GLU A 20 7.34 -4.86 11.69
N ALA A 21 6.90 -3.88 10.88
CA ALA A 21 5.51 -3.78 10.46
C ALA A 21 5.07 -4.95 9.56
N LEU A 22 5.94 -5.41 8.66
CA LEU A 22 5.68 -6.57 7.82
C LEU A 22 5.54 -7.85 8.64
N GLU A 23 6.42 -8.07 9.63
CA GLU A 23 6.34 -9.24 10.50
C GLU A 23 5.02 -9.29 11.27
N ILE A 24 4.60 -8.17 11.87
CA ILE A 24 3.31 -8.05 12.55
C ILE A 24 2.17 -8.32 11.57
N GLY A 25 2.20 -7.73 10.38
CA GLY A 25 1.18 -7.92 9.36
C GLY A 25 1.04 -9.38 8.91
N TYR A 26 2.16 -10.09 8.72
CA TYR A 26 2.12 -11.52 8.36
C TYR A 26 1.58 -12.39 9.49
N ARG A 27 1.93 -12.11 10.74
CA ARG A 27 1.35 -12.80 11.90
C ARG A 27 -0.16 -12.57 11.97
N ASP A 28 -0.61 -11.32 11.82
CA ASP A 28 -2.04 -11.00 11.77
C ASP A 28 -2.75 -11.74 10.63
N LEU A 29 -2.13 -11.91 9.46
CA LEU A 29 -2.71 -12.68 8.35
C LEU A 29 -2.87 -14.17 8.70
N ILE A 30 -1.86 -14.78 9.34
CA ILE A 30 -1.90 -16.18 9.79
C ILE A 30 -3.01 -16.37 10.85
N GLU A 31 -3.20 -15.39 11.72
CA GLU A 31 -4.21 -15.41 12.78
C GLU A 31 -5.61 -14.95 12.31
N GLU A 32 -5.82 -14.73 11.01
CA GLU A 32 -7.07 -14.24 10.43
C GLU A 32 -7.52 -12.87 11.00
N ARG A 33 -6.55 -12.06 11.43
CA ARG A 33 -6.71 -10.72 12.01
C ARG A 33 -6.29 -9.58 11.09
N ALA A 34 -5.90 -9.89 9.87
CA ALA A 34 -5.68 -8.93 8.80
C ALA A 34 -6.35 -9.39 7.50
N ALA A 35 -6.62 -8.43 6.63
CA ALA A 35 -7.10 -8.69 5.27
C ALA A 35 -6.48 -7.67 4.32
N TYR A 36 -6.27 -8.07 3.07
CA TYR A 36 -5.84 -7.16 2.02
C TYR A 36 -6.50 -7.51 0.68
N ARG A 37 -6.73 -6.51 -0.15
CA ARG A 37 -7.01 -6.71 -1.56
C ARG A 37 -5.69 -6.69 -2.31
N GLY A 38 -5.52 -7.65 -3.23
CA GLY A 38 -4.39 -7.63 -4.15
C GLY A 38 -4.30 -6.31 -4.93
N ARG A 39 -3.13 -6.05 -5.50
CA ARG A 39 -2.93 -4.83 -6.30
C ARG A 39 -3.80 -4.87 -7.55
N TYR A 40 -4.54 -3.80 -7.79
CA TYR A 40 -5.22 -3.54 -9.06
C TYR A 40 -4.56 -2.37 -9.77
N ASP A 41 -4.18 -2.60 -11.02
CA ASP A 41 -3.66 -1.57 -11.92
C ASP A 41 -4.73 -1.19 -12.95
N LEU A 42 -5.04 0.09 -13.02
CA LEU A 42 -5.86 0.69 -14.07
C LEU A 42 -4.93 1.26 -15.14
N PHE A 43 -5.10 0.81 -16.37
CA PHE A 43 -4.36 1.31 -17.53
C PHE A 43 -5.23 2.27 -18.33
N VAL A 44 -4.70 3.45 -18.62
CA VAL A 44 -5.38 4.47 -19.43
C VAL A 44 -4.56 4.71 -20.70
N PRO A 45 -5.15 4.53 -21.89
CA PRO A 45 -4.50 4.87 -23.15
C PRO A 45 -4.08 6.35 -23.21
N ASN A 46 -3.07 6.64 -24.01
CA ASN A 46 -2.68 8.01 -24.34
C ASN A 46 -2.39 8.14 -25.86
N ASP A 47 -1.93 9.31 -26.29
CA ASP A 47 -1.72 9.61 -27.72
C ASP A 47 -0.60 8.77 -28.36
N ASP A 48 0.36 8.26 -27.58
CA ASP A 48 1.33 7.29 -28.05
C ASP A 48 0.79 5.86 -27.80
N PRO A 49 0.43 5.10 -28.85
CA PRO A 49 -0.15 3.77 -28.68
C PRO A 49 0.80 2.75 -28.04
N LYS A 50 2.10 3.08 -27.87
CA LYS A 50 3.08 2.26 -27.15
C LYS A 50 3.14 2.56 -25.66
N LEU A 51 2.50 3.64 -25.20
CA LEU A 51 2.52 4.10 -23.82
C LEU A 51 1.12 4.06 -23.20
N MET A 52 1.09 3.89 -21.88
CA MET A 52 -0.14 3.93 -21.10
C MET A 52 0.15 4.60 -19.76
N TYR A 53 -0.79 5.40 -19.26
CA TYR A 53 -0.78 5.77 -17.85
C TYR A 53 -1.20 4.56 -17.02
N ARG A 54 -0.61 4.41 -15.83
CA ARG A 54 -0.93 3.31 -14.93
C ARG A 54 -1.24 3.85 -13.55
N TRP A 55 -2.43 3.58 -13.05
CA TRP A 55 -2.81 3.87 -11.67
C TRP A 55 -2.95 2.57 -10.88
N GLY A 56 -2.06 2.34 -9.93
CA GLY A 56 -2.05 1.17 -9.06
C GLY A 56 -2.63 1.48 -7.69
N THR A 57 -3.55 0.63 -7.23
CA THR A 57 -4.08 0.67 -5.86
C THR A 57 -3.93 -0.67 -5.17
N MET A 58 -3.68 -0.63 -3.86
CA MET A 58 -3.72 -1.78 -2.97
C MET A 58 -4.22 -1.30 -1.61
N GLU A 59 -5.05 -2.08 -0.95
CA GLU A 59 -5.57 -1.75 0.36
C GLU A 59 -5.52 -2.94 1.30
N GLY A 60 -5.48 -2.65 2.60
CA GLY A 60 -5.57 -3.67 3.62
C GLY A 60 -5.86 -3.08 4.99
N ALA A 61 -6.25 -3.96 5.90
CA ALA A 61 -6.44 -3.66 7.31
C ALA A 61 -5.69 -4.67 8.16
N SER A 62 -5.16 -4.19 9.28
CA SER A 62 -4.56 -5.04 10.33
C SER A 62 -5.19 -4.66 11.66
N ARG A 63 -5.58 -5.68 12.44
CA ARG A 63 -6.12 -5.47 13.77
C ARG A 63 -5.06 -4.98 14.74
N SER A 64 -3.81 -5.41 14.61
CA SER A 64 -2.71 -4.98 15.48
C SER A 64 -2.33 -3.51 15.29
N PHE A 65 -2.46 -2.97 14.08
CA PHE A 65 -2.27 -1.54 13.80
C PHE A 65 -3.55 -0.70 13.95
N GLU A 66 -4.70 -1.34 14.17
CA GLU A 66 -6.02 -0.69 14.21
C GLU A 66 -6.27 0.29 13.05
N THR A 67 -5.73 -0.05 11.88
CA THR A 67 -5.66 0.86 10.73
C THR A 67 -6.09 0.13 9.46
N PHE A 68 -6.92 0.82 8.66
CA PHE A 68 -7.14 0.50 7.26
C PHE A 68 -6.28 1.46 6.41
N ALA A 69 -5.42 0.90 5.56
CA ALA A 69 -4.48 1.67 4.75
C ALA A 69 -4.72 1.40 3.26
N ILE A 70 -4.59 2.45 2.45
CA ILE A 70 -4.59 2.36 0.99
C ILE A 70 -3.25 2.89 0.50
N ARG A 71 -2.55 2.09 -0.29
CA ARG A 71 -1.38 2.51 -1.06
C ARG A 71 -1.83 2.83 -2.48
N MET A 72 -1.48 4.02 -2.94
CA MET A 72 -1.75 4.50 -4.29
C MET A 72 -0.43 4.78 -5.02
N LYS A 73 -0.38 4.51 -6.32
CA LYS A 73 0.77 4.80 -7.18
C LYS A 73 0.29 5.22 -8.57
N SER A 74 0.72 6.39 -9.04
CA SER A 74 0.67 6.82 -10.45
C SER A 74 2.02 6.61 -11.12
#